data_AF-A0A6A7FU62-F1
#
_entry.id   AF-A0A6A7FU62-F1
#
_cell.length_a   1.000
_cell.length_b   1.000
_cell.length_c   1.000
_cell.angle_alpha   90.00
_cell.angle_beta   90.00
_cell.angle_gamma   90.00
#
_symmetry.space_group_name_H-M   'P 1'
#
loop_
_entity.id
_entity.type
_entity.pdbx_description
1 polymer ?
#
loop_
_entity_poly.entity_id
_entity_poly.type
_entity_poly.pdbx_seq_one_letter_code
_entity_poly.pdbx_strand_id
1 'polypeptide(L)'
;EDVSLPLNKADLIALVKENKARPFYAELCAKCQNQTDYQAWQNLVNLNSSSRNELEAAYEVLWRDPWEPFYISVTATVPRYDQRFLQYGFNRISQVCEAHVSGFRFVVLSSGFVVHRGLKRDGELHSSKQREQQHNRMLFRRFKQDLKFKYPHSSRRCY
;
A
#
# COMPACT_ATOMS: atom_id res chain seq x y z
N GLU A 1 17.44 13.38 -15.80
CA GLU A 1 16.88 12.20 -16.50
C GLU A 1 15.46 12.50 -16.95
N ASP A 2 15.22 12.34 -18.24
CA ASP A 2 13.99 12.72 -18.93
C ASP A 2 13.13 11.48 -19.23
N VAL A 3 12.69 10.79 -18.16
CA VAL A 3 11.77 9.66 -18.29
C VAL A 3 10.35 10.22 -18.36
N SER A 4 9.65 10.00 -19.48
CA SER A 4 8.25 10.34 -19.63
C SER A 4 7.39 9.53 -18.66
N LEU A 5 6.32 10.15 -18.13
CA LEU A 5 5.39 9.43 -17.26
C LEU A 5 4.59 8.43 -18.10
N PRO A 6 4.43 7.17 -17.63
CA PRO A 6 3.67 6.17 -18.38
C PRO A 6 2.19 6.54 -18.39
N LEU A 7 1.55 6.41 -19.55
CA LEU A 7 0.13 6.74 -19.72
C LEU A 7 -0.76 5.52 -19.48
N ASN A 8 -0.21 4.32 -19.67
CA ASN A 8 -0.91 3.06 -19.48
C ASN A 8 -0.01 2.00 -18.84
N LYS A 9 -0.60 0.86 -18.48
CA LYS A 9 0.09 -0.25 -17.83
C LYS A 9 1.22 -0.85 -18.69
N ALA A 10 1.07 -0.91 -20.01
CA ALA A 10 2.10 -1.43 -20.90
C ALA A 10 3.34 -0.52 -20.89
N ASP A 11 3.16 0.79 -20.94
CA ASP A 11 4.25 1.76 -20.80
C ASP A 11 4.98 1.59 -19.46
N LEU A 12 4.22 1.47 -18.36
CA LEU A 12 4.80 1.26 -17.03
C LEU A 12 5.59 -0.05 -16.96
N ILE A 13 5.07 -1.16 -17.52
CA ILE A 13 5.76 -2.44 -17.56
C ILE A 13 7.07 -2.34 -18.37
N ALA A 14 7.09 -1.59 -19.48
CA ALA A 14 8.31 -1.33 -20.23
C ALA A 14 9.35 -0.59 -19.36
N LEU A 15 8.93 0.45 -18.64
CA LEU A 15 9.81 1.17 -17.71
C LEU A 15 10.33 0.26 -16.58
N VAL A 16 9.52 -0.65 -16.06
CA VAL A 16 9.96 -1.63 -15.04
C VAL A 16 11.00 -2.58 -15.61
N LYS A 17 10.80 -3.10 -16.83
CA LYS A 17 11.77 -3.99 -17.51
C LYS A 17 13.11 -3.31 -17.77
N GLU A 18 13.09 -2.00 -18.01
CA GLU A 18 14.28 -1.17 -18.19
C GLU A 18 14.91 -0.69 -16.86
N ASN A 19 14.39 -1.13 -15.71
CA ASN A 19 14.79 -0.67 -14.37
C ASN A 19 14.61 0.85 -14.14
N LYS A 20 13.75 1.51 -14.91
CA LYS A 20 13.40 2.94 -14.79
C LYS A 20 12.22 3.20 -13.85
N ALA A 21 11.45 2.17 -13.52
CA ALA A 21 10.36 2.20 -12.55
C ALA A 21 10.43 0.98 -11.62
N ARG A 22 9.91 1.12 -10.39
CA ARG A 22 9.84 0.05 -9.39
C ARG A 22 8.72 0.30 -8.40
N PRO A 23 8.29 -0.71 -7.61
CA PRO A 23 7.35 -0.50 -6.52
C PRO A 23 7.81 0.61 -5.57
N PHE A 24 6.85 1.42 -5.11
CA PHE A 24 7.11 2.51 -4.17
C PHE A 24 7.78 1.96 -2.91
N TYR A 25 8.78 2.66 -2.34
CA TYR A 25 9.52 2.21 -1.15
C TYR A 25 10.08 0.78 -1.20
N ALA A 26 10.32 0.19 -2.38
CA ALA A 26 10.91 -1.14 -2.51
C ALA A 26 12.23 -1.30 -1.71
N GLU A 27 13.08 -0.27 -1.70
CA GLU A 27 14.33 -0.27 -0.93
C GLU A 27 14.18 0.12 0.55
N LEU A 28 13.16 0.90 0.91
CA LEU A 28 12.98 1.39 2.28
C LEU A 28 12.19 0.40 3.14
N CYS A 29 11.17 -0.23 2.56
CA CYS A 29 10.34 -1.22 3.23
C CYS A 29 9.65 -2.14 2.22
N ALA A 30 10.38 -3.11 1.67
CA ALA A 30 9.81 -4.13 0.79
C ALA A 30 8.61 -4.86 1.43
N LYS A 31 8.68 -5.16 2.73
CA LYS A 31 7.60 -5.81 3.48
C LYS A 31 6.32 -4.96 3.57
N CYS A 32 6.44 -3.64 3.49
CA CYS A 32 5.29 -2.75 3.52
C CYS A 32 4.49 -2.79 2.21
N GLN A 33 5.07 -3.32 1.13
CA GLN A 33 4.51 -3.19 -0.21
C GLN A 33 4.23 -4.55 -0.86
N ASN A 34 4.91 -5.61 -0.41
CA ASN A 34 4.87 -6.93 -1.03
C ASN A 34 3.47 -7.57 -1.11
N GLN A 35 2.54 -7.27 -0.21
CA GLN A 35 1.22 -7.90 -0.25
C GLN A 35 0.40 -7.51 -1.47
N THR A 36 0.72 -6.39 -2.11
CA THR A 36 0.09 -5.99 -3.38
C THR A 36 0.37 -6.98 -4.51
N ASP A 37 1.37 -7.86 -4.37
CA ASP A 37 1.81 -8.82 -5.40
C ASP A 37 2.01 -8.17 -6.78
N TYR A 38 2.98 -7.24 -6.82
CA TYR A 38 3.31 -6.52 -8.05
C TYR A 38 3.71 -7.45 -9.21
N GLN A 39 4.23 -8.64 -8.93
CA GLN A 39 4.58 -9.61 -9.97
C GLN A 39 3.32 -10.21 -10.58
N ALA A 40 2.37 -10.66 -9.76
CA ALA A 40 1.07 -11.09 -10.25
C ALA A 40 0.39 -9.98 -11.05
N TRP A 41 0.39 -8.74 -10.54
CA TRP A 41 -0.20 -7.59 -11.26
C TRP A 41 0.46 -7.34 -12.61
N GLN A 42 1.79 -7.34 -12.70
CA GLN A 42 2.53 -7.15 -13.96
C GLN A 42 2.26 -8.26 -14.97
N ASN A 43 2.05 -9.48 -14.49
CA ASN A 43 1.80 -10.66 -15.31
C ASN A 43 0.33 -10.84 -15.72
N LEU A 44 -0.59 -10.00 -15.24
CA LEU A 44 -1.96 -9.99 -15.73
C LEU A 44 -1.94 -9.66 -17.23
N VAL A 45 -2.05 -10.70 -18.05
CA VAL A 45 -2.38 -10.60 -19.45
C VAL A 45 -3.84 -10.17 -19.50
N ASN A 46 -4.18 -9.14 -20.26
CA ASN A 46 -5.57 -8.75 -20.47
C ASN A 46 -6.27 -9.91 -21.19
N LEU A 47 -6.83 -10.86 -20.43
CA LEU A 47 -7.31 -12.15 -20.94
C LEU A 47 -8.55 -12.02 -21.83
N ASN A 48 -9.16 -10.85 -21.95
CA ASN A 48 -10.27 -10.59 -22.86
C ASN A 48 -10.03 -9.28 -23.64
N SER A 49 -9.69 -9.42 -24.91
CA SER A 49 -9.19 -8.39 -25.84
C SER A 49 -10.23 -7.35 -26.32
N SER A 50 -11.20 -6.96 -25.50
CA SER A 50 -12.17 -5.91 -25.87
C SER A 50 -11.92 -4.57 -25.16
N SER A 51 -11.26 -4.56 -24.01
CA SER A 51 -10.97 -3.32 -23.27
C SER A 51 -9.62 -3.39 -22.53
N ARG A 52 -8.51 -3.17 -23.25
CA ARG A 52 -7.14 -3.20 -22.66
C ARG A 52 -6.90 -2.22 -21.50
N ASN A 53 -7.85 -1.32 -21.23
CA ASN A 53 -7.77 -0.24 -20.26
C ASN A 53 -8.93 -0.20 -19.26
N GLU A 54 -9.78 -1.23 -19.21
CA GLU A 54 -10.88 -1.24 -18.23
C GLU A 54 -10.34 -1.55 -16.83
N LEU A 55 -10.91 -0.86 -15.84
CA LEU A 55 -10.49 -0.97 -14.44
C LEU A 55 -11.37 -2.00 -13.75
N GLU A 56 -10.83 -3.20 -13.56
CA GLU A 56 -11.57 -4.35 -13.03
C GLU A 56 -10.93 -4.89 -11.75
N ALA A 57 -11.71 -5.61 -10.96
CA ALA A 57 -11.18 -6.40 -9.84
C ALA A 57 -10.35 -7.57 -10.39
N ALA A 58 -9.04 -7.59 -10.11
CA ALA A 58 -8.15 -8.64 -10.60
C ALA A 58 -8.05 -9.81 -9.61
N TYR A 59 -7.67 -9.53 -8.37
CA TYR A 59 -7.54 -10.54 -7.32
C TYR A 59 -7.66 -9.91 -5.94
N GLU A 60 -8.11 -10.73 -4.99
CA GLU A 60 -8.15 -10.36 -3.58
C GLU A 60 -6.79 -10.62 -2.92
N VAL A 61 -6.38 -9.70 -2.05
CA VAL A 61 -5.17 -9.80 -1.25
C VAL A 61 -5.56 -10.00 0.21
N LEU A 62 -4.93 -10.98 0.85
CA LEU A 62 -5.02 -11.15 2.29
C LEU A 62 -4.12 -10.13 2.99
N TRP A 63 -4.69 -9.40 3.93
CA TRP A 63 -3.97 -8.41 4.72
C TRP A 63 -2.85 -9.07 5.56
N ARG A 64 -1.71 -8.38 5.69
CA ARG A 64 -0.62 -8.75 6.60
C ARG A 64 0.18 -7.52 7.04
N ASP A 65 0.61 -7.49 8.30
CA ASP A 65 1.49 -6.43 8.80
C ASP A 65 2.88 -6.47 8.13
N PRO A 66 3.52 -5.33 7.81
CA PRO A 66 3.06 -3.94 7.90
C PRO A 66 2.63 -3.37 6.53
N TRP A 67 1.60 -3.94 5.90
CA TRP A 67 1.20 -3.52 4.55
C TRP A 67 0.68 -2.08 4.49
N GLU A 68 1.19 -1.32 3.51
CA GLU A 68 0.98 0.11 3.30
C GLU A 68 0.64 0.42 1.82
N PRO A 69 -0.51 -0.04 1.31
CA PRO A 69 -0.94 0.20 -0.05
C PRO A 69 -1.38 1.66 -0.27
N PHE A 70 -1.44 2.05 -1.54
CA PHE A 70 -2.33 3.11 -2.00
C PHE A 70 -3.65 2.48 -2.41
N TYR A 71 -4.77 3.00 -1.92
CA TYR A 71 -6.08 2.41 -2.17
C TYR A 71 -7.16 3.49 -2.27
N ILE A 72 -8.28 3.12 -2.86
CA ILE A 72 -9.53 3.89 -2.88
C ILE A 72 -10.59 3.12 -2.10
N SER A 73 -11.45 3.84 -1.39
CA SER A 73 -12.56 3.25 -0.63
C SER A 73 -13.66 4.29 -0.45
N VAL A 74 -14.87 3.83 -0.11
CA VAL A 74 -15.98 4.71 0.27
C VAL A 74 -15.64 5.39 1.60
N THR A 75 -15.54 6.73 1.58
CA THR A 75 -15.17 7.55 2.74
C THR A 75 -16.08 7.36 3.95
N ALA A 76 -17.35 7.03 3.71
CA ALA A 76 -18.34 6.82 4.77
C ALA A 76 -18.10 5.55 5.60
N THR A 77 -17.42 4.54 5.05
CA THR A 77 -17.27 3.24 5.70
C THR A 77 -15.84 2.96 6.16
N VAL A 78 -14.83 3.48 5.45
CA VAL A 78 -13.43 3.26 5.81
C VAL A 78 -13.11 3.90 7.16
N PRO A 79 -12.36 3.23 8.06
CA PRO A 79 -11.89 3.85 9.29
C PRO A 79 -11.14 5.15 9.01
N ARG A 80 -11.34 6.17 9.85
CA ARG A 80 -10.61 7.43 9.75
C ARG A 80 -9.16 7.23 10.17
N TYR A 81 -8.26 8.07 9.68
CA TYR A 81 -6.89 8.12 10.17
C TYR A 81 -6.87 8.46 11.67
N ASP A 82 -6.08 7.70 12.43
CA ASP A 82 -5.80 8.00 13.83
C ASP A 82 -4.81 9.16 13.93
N GLN A 83 -5.29 10.28 14.45
CA GLN A 83 -4.56 11.56 14.51
C GLN A 83 -3.35 11.54 15.45
N ARG A 84 -3.18 10.47 16.25
CA ARG A 84 -1.98 10.28 17.09
C ARG A 84 -0.74 9.93 16.25
N PHE A 85 -0.93 9.35 15.06
CA PHE A 85 0.18 9.09 14.13
C PHE A 85 0.51 10.36 13.35
N LEU A 86 1.56 11.04 13.79
CA LEU A 86 2.03 12.29 13.21
C LEU A 86 3.28 12.06 12.37
N GLN A 87 3.49 12.91 11.38
CA GLN A 87 4.71 12.94 10.57
C GLN A 87 4.99 11.62 9.83
N TYR A 88 6.19 11.07 9.97
CA TYR A 88 6.64 9.94 9.17
C TYR A 88 6.32 8.57 9.79
N GLY A 89 5.66 7.73 9.00
CA GLY A 89 5.46 6.31 9.27
C GLY A 89 4.16 5.97 10.00
N PHE A 90 3.64 4.78 9.74
CA PHE A 90 2.47 4.17 10.37
C PHE A 90 1.10 4.83 10.15
N ASN A 91 0.97 6.02 9.54
CA ASN A 91 -0.35 6.61 9.25
C ASN A 91 -1.25 5.70 8.40
N ARG A 92 -0.75 5.25 7.24
CA ARG A 92 -1.51 4.34 6.35
C ARG A 92 -1.54 2.91 6.86
N ILE A 93 -0.43 2.43 7.42
CA ILE A 93 -0.34 1.09 8.00
C ILE A 93 -1.41 0.91 9.09
N SER A 94 -1.59 1.88 9.98
CA SER A 94 -2.58 1.81 11.05
C SER A 94 -4.01 1.81 10.52
N GLN A 95 -4.33 2.66 9.55
CA GLN A 95 -5.66 2.70 8.94
C GLN A 95 -5.99 1.40 8.19
N VAL A 96 -5.04 0.85 7.43
CA VAL A 96 -5.23 -0.40 6.67
C VAL A 96 -5.35 -1.61 7.61
N CYS A 97 -4.56 -1.62 8.69
CA CYS A 97 -4.69 -2.55 9.82
C CYS A 97 -6.09 -2.50 10.45
N GLU A 98 -6.62 -1.32 10.73
CA GLU A 98 -7.97 -1.16 11.28
C GLU A 98 -9.06 -1.58 10.28
N ALA A 99 -8.91 -1.21 9.00
CA ALA A 99 -9.84 -1.63 7.95
C ALA A 99 -9.92 -3.16 7.85
N HIS A 100 -8.78 -3.85 7.94
CA HIS A 100 -8.77 -5.32 8.00
C HIS A 100 -9.57 -5.84 9.20
N VAL A 101 -9.31 -5.30 10.40
CA VAL A 101 -9.98 -5.70 11.65
C VAL A 101 -11.48 -5.40 11.60
N SER A 102 -11.91 -4.32 10.94
CA SER A 102 -13.31 -3.94 10.80
C SER A 102 -14.06 -4.69 9.69
N GLY A 103 -13.41 -5.60 8.97
CA GLY A 103 -14.06 -6.51 8.03
C GLY A 103 -13.82 -6.21 6.54
N PHE A 104 -13.00 -5.21 6.21
CA PHE A 104 -12.71 -4.88 4.82
C PHE A 104 -11.98 -6.01 4.10
N ARG A 105 -12.27 -6.15 2.81
CA ARG A 105 -11.54 -6.98 1.86
C ARG A 105 -10.73 -6.06 0.96
N PHE A 106 -9.59 -6.54 0.51
CA PHE A 106 -8.69 -5.75 -0.32
C PHE A 106 -8.56 -6.39 -1.69
N VAL A 107 -8.84 -5.61 -2.72
CA VAL A 107 -8.83 -6.09 -4.10
C VAL A 107 -7.87 -5.22 -4.91
N VAL A 108 -6.97 -5.87 -5.63
CA VAL A 108 -6.08 -5.20 -6.58
C VAL A 108 -6.82 -5.01 -7.90
N LEU A 109 -6.70 -3.82 -8.48
CA LEU A 109 -7.33 -3.49 -9.76
C LEU A 109 -6.42 -3.84 -10.94
N SER A 110 -6.98 -4.32 -12.04
CA SER A 110 -6.26 -4.91 -13.18
C SER A 110 -5.30 -3.94 -13.89
N SER A 111 -5.74 -2.71 -14.11
CA SER A 111 -5.06 -1.71 -14.94
C SER A 111 -4.71 -0.40 -14.20
N GLY A 112 -5.22 -0.21 -12.99
CA GLY A 112 -5.01 1.01 -12.20
C GLY A 112 -3.63 1.08 -11.56
N PHE A 113 -2.96 2.23 -11.69
CA PHE A 113 -1.69 2.50 -11.04
C PHE A 113 -1.54 4.00 -10.71
N VAL A 114 -0.63 4.31 -9.79
CA VAL A 114 -0.19 5.68 -9.49
C VAL A 114 1.33 5.73 -9.58
N VAL A 115 1.88 6.84 -10.07
CA VAL A 115 3.33 7.03 -10.23
C VAL A 115 3.78 8.21 -9.38
N HIS A 116 4.93 8.03 -8.71
CA HIS A 116 5.63 9.10 -8.01
C HIS A 116 6.97 9.34 -8.72
N ARG A 117 7.28 10.60 -9.08
CA ARG A 117 8.56 10.95 -9.70
C ARG A 117 9.67 11.02 -8.66
N GLY A 118 10.76 10.31 -8.91
CA GLY A 118 11.91 10.20 -8.01
C GLY A 118 11.88 8.90 -7.19
N LEU A 119 13.00 8.19 -7.25
CA LEU A 119 13.20 6.93 -6.53
C LEU A 119 13.69 7.23 -5.13
N LYS A 120 13.03 6.62 -4.15
CA LYS A 120 13.39 6.72 -2.73
C LYS A 120 14.44 5.65 -2.45
N ARG A 121 15.61 6.05 -1.94
CA ARG A 121 16.73 5.14 -1.64
C ARG A 121 16.99 5.04 -0.15
N ASP A 122 17.63 3.95 0.25
CA ASP A 122 18.12 3.82 1.62
C ASP A 122 19.19 4.88 1.92
N GLY A 123 19.28 5.33 3.17
CA GLY A 123 20.19 6.40 3.59
C GLY A 123 19.75 7.83 3.27
N GLU A 124 18.71 8.04 2.45
CA GLU A 124 18.12 9.38 2.19
C GLU A 124 17.16 9.86 3.30
N LEU A 125 16.89 9.01 4.28
CA LEU A 125 16.03 9.32 5.43
C LEU A 125 16.78 10.15 6.47
N HIS A 126 16.41 11.42 6.59
CA HIS A 126 16.89 12.27 7.69
C HIS A 126 16.63 11.65 9.06
N SER A 127 17.53 11.89 10.02
CA SER A 127 17.47 11.35 11.38
C SER A 127 16.19 11.70 12.13
N SER A 128 15.56 12.84 11.83
CA SER A 128 14.24 13.21 12.36
C SER A 128 13.16 12.19 11.99
N LYS A 129 13.12 11.75 10.73
CA LYS A 129 12.16 10.74 10.25
C LYS A 129 12.35 9.39 10.93
N GLN A 130 13.59 9.03 11.26
CA GLN A 130 13.85 7.80 12.00
C GLN A 130 13.28 7.87 13.43
N ARG A 131 13.43 9.01 14.12
CA ARG A 131 12.84 9.21 15.47
C ARG A 131 11.31 9.19 15.43
N GLU A 132 10.72 9.87 14.45
CA GLU A 132 9.27 9.86 14.21
C GLU A 132 8.76 8.44 13.96
N GLN A 133 9.43 7.68 13.09
CA GLN A 133 9.07 6.29 12.80
C GLN A 133 9.16 5.40 14.05
N GLN A 134 10.19 5.57 14.87
CA GLN A 134 10.34 4.80 16.12
C GLN A 134 9.23 5.12 17.12
N HIS A 135 8.91 6.41 17.29
CA HIS A 135 7.79 6.85 18.12
C HIS A 135 6.48 6.21 17.64
N ASN A 136 6.19 6.34 16.35
CA ASN A 136 4.98 5.79 15.74
C ASN A 136 4.93 4.27 15.79
N ARG A 137 6.06 3.57 15.74
CA ARG A 137 6.12 2.11 15.94
C ARG A 137 5.68 1.69 17.33
N MET A 138 6.05 2.47 18.36
CA MET A 138 5.61 2.22 19.73
C MET A 138 4.13 2.52 19.92
N LEU A 139 3.66 3.64 19.34
CA LEU A 139 2.24 3.97 19.31
C LEU A 139 1.43 2.87 18.60
N PHE A 140 1.93 2.33 17.48
CA PHE A 140 1.26 1.26 16.74
C PHE A 140 1.07 -0.01 17.57
N ARG A 141 2.01 -0.37 18.44
CA ARG A 141 1.85 -1.50 19.36
C ARG A 141 0.67 -1.30 20.30
N ARG A 142 0.47 -0.08 20.81
CA ARG A 142 -0.68 0.27 21.65
C ARG A 142 -1.97 0.29 20.84
N PHE A 143 -1.95 0.89 19.65
CA PHE A 143 -3.08 0.91 18.72
C PHE A 143 -3.61 -0.50 18.43
N LYS A 144 -2.73 -1.49 18.20
CA LYS A 144 -3.13 -2.89 18.01
C LYS A 144 -3.91 -3.47 19.20
N GLN A 145 -3.64 -3.02 20.43
CA GLN A 145 -4.43 -3.42 21.60
C GLN A 145 -5.75 -2.65 21.66
N ASP A 146 -5.74 -1.34 21.39
CA ASP A 146 -6.95 -0.51 21.32
C ASP A 146 -7.97 -1.12 20.33
N LEU A 147 -7.52 -1.64 19.19
CA LEU A 147 -8.37 -2.32 18.21
C LEU A 147 -9.09 -3.56 18.75
N LYS A 148 -8.50 -4.30 19.70
CA LYS A 148 -9.17 -5.45 20.32
C LYS A 148 -10.36 -5.02 21.18
N PHE A 149 -10.23 -3.88 21.86
CA PHE A 149 -11.33 -3.31 22.64
C PHE A 149 -12.38 -2.66 21.75
N LYS A 150 -11.97 -1.99 20.67
CA LYS A 150 -12.87 -1.34 19.71
C LYS A 150 -13.67 -2.35 18.89
N TYR A 151 -13.07 -3.49 18.54
CA TYR A 151 -13.67 -4.54 17.71
C TYR A 151 -13.66 -5.91 18.44
N PRO A 152 -14.37 -6.06 19.57
CA PRO A 152 -14.25 -7.24 20.43
C PRO A 152 -14.74 -8.53 19.75
N HIS A 153 -15.69 -8.42 18.82
CA HIS A 153 -16.27 -9.56 18.11
C HIS A 153 -15.59 -9.86 16.76
N SER A 154 -14.64 -9.04 16.32
CA SER A 154 -13.91 -9.35 15.10
C SER A 154 -13.09 -10.62 15.32
N SER A 155 -13.03 -11.52 14.34
CA SER A 155 -12.07 -12.64 14.32
C SER A 155 -10.74 -12.23 13.70
N ARG A 156 -10.70 -11.06 13.05
CA ARG A 156 -9.53 -10.52 12.36
C ARG A 156 -8.69 -9.69 13.32
N ARG A 157 -7.38 -9.81 13.19
CA ARG A 157 -6.42 -9.21 14.12
C ARG A 157 -5.26 -8.66 13.34
N CYS A 158 -4.81 -7.50 13.79
CA CYS A 158 -3.61 -6.90 13.28
C CYS A 158 -2.42 -7.54 14.02
N TYR A 159 -1.83 -8.60 13.46
CA TYR A 159 -0.66 -9.27 14.05
C TYR A 159 0.63 -8.78 13.40
#